data_AF-A0A0G1A0Q0-F1
#
_entry.id   AF-A0A0G1A0Q0-F1
#
_cell.length_a   1.000
_cell.length_b   1.000
_cell.length_c   1.000
_cell.angle_alpha   90.00
_cell.angle_beta   90.00
_cell.angle_gamma   90.00
#
_symmetry.space_group_name_H-M   'P 1'
#
loop_
_entity.id
_entity.type
_entity.pdbx_description
1 polymer ?
#
loop_
_entity_poly.entity_id
_entity_poly.type
_entity_poly.pdbx_seq_one_letter_code
_entity_poly.pdbx_strand_id
1 'polypeptide(L)' 'ISDKIPVVLVGKEFWEPIHNWMHEEMYQKLQSIDEEDLKLYTIVDNAEEAFEIVKNAPSREDFFY' A
#
# COMPACT_ATOMS: atom_id res chain seq x y z
N ILE A 1 2.28 -14.88 -13.52
CA ILE A 1 1.91 -13.45 -13.57
C ILE A 1 1.98 -12.99 -12.12
N SER A 2 2.68 -11.89 -11.83
CA SER A 2 2.73 -11.37 -10.46
C SER A 2 1.46 -10.55 -10.27
N ASP A 3 0.39 -11.19 -9.81
CA ASP A 3 -0.87 -10.50 -9.57
C ASP A 3 -0.66 -9.51 -8.43
N LYS A 4 -0.60 -8.22 -8.78
CA LYS A 4 -0.46 -7.13 -7.83
C LYS A 4 -1.76 -6.99 -7.04
N ILE A 5 -1.75 -7.46 -5.80
CA ILE A 5 -2.85 -7.27 -4.88
C ILE A 5 -2.83 -5.80 -4.42
N PRO A 6 -3.90 -5.03 -4.66
CA PRO A 6 -3.95 -3.65 -4.18
C PRO A 6 -4.07 -3.64 -2.65
N VAL A 7 -3.11 -2.99 -1.98
CA VAL A 7 -3.14 -2.75 -0.53
C VAL A 7 -3.54 -1.30 -0.30
N VAL A 8 -4.64 -1.08 0.43
CA VAL A 8 -5.15 0.26 0.73
C VAL A 8 -5.18 0.49 2.24
N LEU A 9 -4.60 1.60 2.67
CA LEU A 9 -4.57 2.04 4.05
C LEU A 9 -5.49 3.26 4.21
N VAL A 10 -6.52 3.17 5.05
CA VAL A 10 -7.51 4.25 5.23
C VAL A 10 -7.16 5.08 6.46
N GLY A 11 -7.22 6.40 6.31
CA GLY A 11 -6.93 7.39 7.35
C GLY A 11 -5.50 7.92 7.27
N LYS A 12 -5.27 8.93 6.42
CA LYS A 12 -3.94 9.53 6.22
C LYS A 12 -3.31 10.01 7.52
N GLU A 13 -4.06 10.69 8.38
CA GLU A 13 -3.56 11.20 9.66
C GLU A 13 -2.89 10.12 10.52
N PHE A 14 -3.39 8.88 10.47
CA PHE A 14 -2.81 7.75 11.20
C PHE A 14 -1.60 7.16 10.48
N TRP A 15 -1.68 6.97 9.16
CA TRP A 15 -0.68 6.23 8.38
C TRP A 15 0.49 7.09 7.89
N GLU A 16 0.31 8.39 7.69
CA GLU A 16 1.38 9.32 7.28
C GLU A 16 2.59 9.32 8.23
N PRO A 17 2.46 9.42 9.57
CA PRO A 17 3.63 9.37 10.44
C PRO A 17 4.37 8.03 10.36
N ILE A 18 3.65 6.93 10.12
CA ILE A 18 4.24 5.59 9.96
C ILE A 18 4.96 5.49 8.61
N HIS A 19 4.36 6.02 7.54
CA HIS A 19 4.98 6.10 6.22
C HIS A 19 6.29 6.89 6.26
N ASN A 20 6.27 8.05 6.92
CA ASN A 20 7.46 8.89 7.08
C ASN A 20 8.56 8.15 7.85
N TRP A 21 8.21 7.46 8.93
CA TRP A 21 9.17 6.62 9.66
C TRP A 21 9.76 5.49 8.79
N MET A 22 8.94 4.80 7.99
CA MET A 22 9.42 3.78 7.06
C MET A 22 10.36 4.39 6.01
N HIS A 23 10.04 5.56 5.46
CA HIS A 23 10.90 6.23 4.50
C HIS A 23 12.23 6.67 5.12
N GLU A 24 12.22 7.34 6.27
CA GLU A 24 13.45 7.88 6.89
C GLU A 24 14.33 6.77 7.50
N GLU A 25 13.75 5.88 8.31
CA GLU A 25 14.53 4.88 9.03
C GLU A 25 14.77 3.64 8.19
N MET A 26 13.73 3.04 7.59
CA MET A 26 13.88 1.76 6.89
C MET A 26 14.51 1.92 5.51
N TYR A 27 14.06 2.90 4.70
CA TYR A 27 14.60 3.13 3.36
C TYR A 27 15.92 3.92 3.39
N GLN A 28 15.92 5.17 3.87
CA GLN A 28 17.09 6.04 3.75
C GLN A 28 18.27 5.61 4.63
N LYS A 29 18.03 5.29 5.89
CA LYS A 29 19.09 5.08 6.89
C LYS A 29 19.56 3.63 6.98
N LEU A 30 18.62 2.70 7.07
CA LEU A 30 18.93 1.27 7.25
C LEU A 30 18.98 0.49 5.94
N GLN A 31 18.51 1.07 4.83
CA GLN A 31 18.43 0.42 3.51
C GLN A 31 17.83 -1.00 3.58
N SER A 32 16.82 -1.16 4.42
CA SER A 32 16.16 -2.44 4.68
C SER A 32 15.02 -2.74 3.70
N ILE A 33 14.57 -1.72 2.97
CA ILE A 33 13.57 -1.80 1.90
C ILE A 33 14.03 -0.92 0.73
N ASP A 34 13.52 -1.18 -0.47
CA ASP A 34 13.68 -0.34 -1.65
C ASP A 34 12.57 0.72 -1.74
N GLU A 35 12.79 1.75 -2.57
CA GLU A 35 11.76 2.78 -2.81
C GLU A 35 10.46 2.17 -3.40
N GLU A 36 10.59 1.07 -4.16
CA GLU A 36 9.45 0.38 -4.76
C GLU A 36 8.55 -0.28 -3.70
N ASP A 37 9.10 -0.67 -2.55
CA ASP A 37 8.31 -1.26 -1.46
C ASP A 37 7.33 -0.25 -0.85
N LEU A 38 7.71 1.03 -0.80
CA LEU A 38 6.83 2.12 -0.35
C LEU A 38 5.65 2.37 -1.31
N LYS A 39 5.71 1.81 -2.53
CA LYS A 39 4.65 1.90 -3.54
C LYS A 39 3.72 0.68 -3.54
N LEU A 40 3.94 -0.29 -2.65
CA LEU A 40 3.11 -1.50 -2.54
C LEU A 40 1.71 -1.21 -1.98
N TYR A 41 1.54 -0.09 -1.26
CA TYR A 41 0.28 0.32 -0.68
C TYR A 41 -0.08 1.76 -1.08
N THR A 42 -1.36 2.09 -0.98
CA THR A 42 -1.88 3.44 -1.19
C THR A 42 -2.59 3.92 0.08
N ILE A 43 -2.27 5.12 0.55
CA ILE A 43 -2.91 5.74 1.71
C ILE A 43 -4.00 6.70 1.25
N VAL A 44 -5.23 6.53 1.75
CA VAL A 44 -6.41 7.32 1.37
C VAL A 44 -7.09 7.92 2.62
N ASP A 45 -7.89 8.97 2.44
CA ASP A 45 -8.57 9.63 3.57
C ASP A 45 -9.87 8.93 3.96
N ASN A 46 -10.61 8.41 2.98
CA ASN A 46 -11.95 7.88 3.18
C ASN A 46 -12.17 6.53 2.47
N ALA A 47 -13.27 5.87 2.84
CA ALA A 47 -13.65 4.58 2.31
C ALA A 47 -14.06 4.62 0.82
N GLU A 48 -14.52 5.77 0.31
CA GLU A 48 -14.92 5.91 -1.09
C GLU A 48 -13.69 5.81 -2.01
N GLU A 49 -12.61 6.52 -1.68
CA GLU A 49 -11.33 6.39 -2.38
C GLU A 49 -10.78 4.96 -2.31
N ALA A 50 -10.90 4.31 -1.15
CA ALA A 50 -10.47 2.91 -1.01
C ALA A 50 -11.27 1.98 -1.93
N PHE A 51 -12.59 2.18 -2.00
CA PHE A 51 -13.46 1.41 -2.85
C PHE A 51 -13.12 1.58 -4.33
N GLU A 52 -12.83 2.81 -4.77
CA GLU A 52 -12.44 3.10 -6.14
C GLU A 52 -11.14 2.40 -6.58
N ILE A 53 -10.22 2.15 -5.65
CA ILE A 53 -8.98 1.41 -5.90
C ILE A 53 -9.26 -0.10 -5.99
N VAL A 54 -10.08 -0.63 -5.08
CA VAL A 54 -10.31 -2.08 -4.96
C VAL A 54 -11.33 -2.60 -5.98
N LYS A 55 -12.23 -1.77 -6.52
CA LYS A 55 -13.29 -2.22 -7.44
C LYS A 55 -12.80 -2.92 -8.72
N ASN A 56 -11.58 -2.64 -9.15
CA ASN A 56 -10.96 -3.23 -10.33
C ASN A 56 -9.97 -4.35 -9.98
N ALA A 57 -9.85 -4.72 -8.71
CA ALA A 57 -8.99 -5.79 -8.26
C ALA A 57 -9.51 -7.15 -8.77
N PRO A 58 -8.61 -8.10 -9.09
CA PRO A 58 -9.02 -9.47 -9.44
C PRO A 58 -9.82 -10.10 -8.30
N SER A 59 -10.72 -11.02 -8.63
CA SER A 59 -11.47 -11.73 -7.59
C SER A 59 -10.52 -12.64 -6.82
N ARG A 60 -10.81 -12.90 -5.55
CA ARG A 60 -9.95 -13.75 -4.70
C ARG A 60 -9.81 -15.17 -5.26
N GLU A 61 -10.76 -15.62 -6.07
CA GLU A 61 -10.76 -16.93 -6.73
C GLU A 61 -9.73 -17.02 -7.87
N ASP A 62 -9.40 -15.89 -8.51
CA ASP A 62 -8.40 -15.80 -9.59
C ASP A 62 -6.96 -16.05 -9.09
N PHE A 63 -6.72 -16.08 -7.78
CA PHE A 63 -5.38 -16.25 -7.18
C PHE A 63 -5.08 -17.67 -6.69
N PHE A 64 -6.07 -18.58 -6.66
CA PHE A 64 -5.93 -19.93 -6.12
C PHE A 64 -5.92 -21.04 -7.20
N TYR A 65 -5.79 -20.68 -8.48
CA TYR A 65 -5.78 -21.61 -9.61
C TYR A 65 -4.54 -21.49 -10.50
#